data_AF-A0AAW1UJX9-F1
#
_entry.id   AF-A0AAW1UJX9-F1
#
_cell.length_a   1.000
_cell.length_b   1.000
_cell.length_c   1.000
_cell.angle_alpha   90.00
_cell.angle_beta   90.00
_cell.angle_gamma   90.00
#
_symmetry.space_group_name_H-M   'P 1'
#
loop_
_entity.id
_entity.type
_entity.pdbx_description
1 polymer ?
#
loop_
_entity_poly.entity_id
_entity_poly.type
_entity_poly.pdbx_seq_one_letter_code
_entity_poly.pdbx_strand_id
1 'polypeptide(L)'
;MESAEAFSYLYMLGPQQNITDWTTSSTSSYDSYHEEGYQSTSPTPSERNKSRVTPVILRKRRLAANARERRRMQNLNQAFDRLRTFLPQLGQDRQLSKYETLQMAQTYISALYDLLDQRQQ
;
A
#
# COMPACT_ATOMS: atom_id res chain seq x y z
N MET A 1 -40.47 13.83 -1.25
CA MET A 1 -41.31 14.19 -0.09
C MET A 1 -41.94 12.89 0.37
N GLU A 2 -41.56 12.23 1.45
CA GLU A 2 -41.02 12.71 2.72
C GLU A 2 -39.66 12.09 3.04
N SER A 3 -38.68 12.98 3.17
CA SER A 3 -37.44 12.79 3.90
C SER A 3 -37.65 13.45 5.26
N ALA A 4 -37.96 12.66 6.29
CA ALA A 4 -37.98 13.17 7.67
C ALA A 4 -37.50 12.12 8.69
N GLU A 5 -37.50 10.83 8.36
CA GLU A 5 -36.99 9.81 9.29
C GLU A 5 -35.46 9.58 9.18
N ALA A 6 -34.84 9.93 8.05
CA ALA A 6 -33.39 9.80 7.89
C ALA A 6 -32.58 10.81 8.75
N PHE A 7 -33.22 11.91 9.18
CA PHE A 7 -32.58 12.90 10.05
C PHE A 7 -32.70 12.56 11.53
N SER A 8 -33.54 11.58 11.91
CA SER A 8 -33.69 11.17 13.31
C SER A 8 -32.55 10.25 13.78
N TYR A 9 -31.97 9.42 12.91
CA TYR A 9 -30.85 8.53 13.28
C TYR A 9 -29.50 9.23 13.40
N LEU A 10 -29.37 10.47 12.91
CA LEU A 10 -28.12 11.22 12.95
C LEU A 10 -27.91 11.99 14.27
N TYR A 11 -28.93 12.09 15.14
CA TYR A 11 -28.86 12.87 16.38
C TYR A 11 -28.87 12.03 17.67
N MET A 12 -28.67 10.71 17.60
CA MET A 12 -28.68 9.83 18.78
C MET A 12 -27.35 9.14 19.12
N LEU A 13 -26.23 9.61 18.55
CA LEU A 13 -24.89 9.21 19.00
C LEU A 13 -24.13 10.46 19.43
N GLY A 14 -23.91 10.54 20.75
CA GLY A 14 -23.25 11.62 21.45
C GLY A 14 -21.75 11.77 21.15
N PRO A 15 -21.03 12.54 21.96
CA PRO A 15 -19.87 13.32 21.54
C PRO A 15 -18.69 12.46 21.08
N GLN A 16 -18.11 12.92 19.95
CA GLN A 16 -16.79 12.57 19.39
C GLN A 16 -15.80 12.03 20.43
N GLN A 17 -15.77 10.71 20.54
CA GLN A 17 -14.60 10.00 21.05
C GLN A 17 -13.67 9.82 19.85
N ASN A 18 -12.67 10.69 19.83
CA ASN A 18 -11.43 10.66 19.06
C ASN A 18 -11.29 9.45 18.11
N ILE A 19 -11.29 9.73 16.80
CA ILE A 19 -10.81 8.80 15.78
C ILE A 19 -9.53 8.18 16.30
N THR A 20 -9.52 6.86 16.51
CA THR A 20 -8.33 6.12 16.89
C THR A 20 -7.16 6.57 16.03
N ASP A 21 -6.25 7.32 16.64
CA ASP A 21 -4.92 7.58 16.12
C ASP A 21 -4.30 6.22 15.79
N TRP A 22 -4.15 5.91 14.52
CA TRP A 22 -3.47 4.70 14.06
C TRP A 22 -1.96 4.72 14.35
N THR A 23 -1.49 5.72 15.09
CA THR A 23 -0.07 5.98 15.39
C THR A 23 0.32 5.74 16.85
N THR A 24 -0.59 5.41 17.77
CA THR A 24 -0.16 4.91 19.10
C THR A 24 0.07 3.41 19.09
N SER A 25 1.06 2.97 18.31
CA SER A 25 1.98 1.99 18.87
C SER A 25 3.13 2.81 19.42
N SER A 26 3.16 2.99 20.74
CA SER A 26 4.36 3.39 21.47
C SER A 26 5.48 2.39 21.16
N THR A 27 6.18 2.58 20.05
CA THR A 27 7.54 2.08 19.92
C THR A 27 8.38 3.02 20.76
N SER A 28 8.43 2.74 22.06
CA SER A 28 9.59 3.10 22.85
C SER A 28 10.83 2.76 22.02
N SER A 29 11.59 3.81 21.75
CA SER A 29 12.90 3.78 21.15
C SER A 29 13.84 2.99 22.07
N TYR A 30 13.85 1.67 21.93
CA TYR A 30 14.98 0.83 22.29
C TYR A 30 14.89 -0.46 21.49
N ASP A 31 15.53 -0.46 20.32
CA ASP A 31 15.82 -1.67 19.54
C ASP A 31 16.89 -2.45 20.33
N SER A 32 16.48 -3.13 21.41
CA SER A 32 17.36 -4.02 22.17
C SER A 32 17.46 -5.34 21.42
N TYR A 33 18.56 -5.53 20.72
CA TYR A 33 19.02 -6.85 20.34
C TYR A 33 19.49 -7.57 21.61
N HIS A 34 18.56 -8.13 22.38
CA HIS A 34 18.90 -9.13 23.39
C HIS A 34 19.08 -10.49 22.68
N GLU A 35 20.34 -10.77 22.35
CA GLU A 35 20.89 -12.09 22.09
C GLU A 35 21.36 -12.63 23.45
N GLU A 36 20.49 -13.31 24.20
CA GLU A 36 20.86 -13.96 25.47
C GLU A 36 20.13 -15.31 25.58
N GLY A 37 20.88 -16.39 25.38
CA GLY A 37 20.68 -17.71 26.00
C GLY A 37 19.39 -18.48 25.71
N TYR A 38 19.34 -19.24 24.61
CA TYR A 38 18.47 -20.41 24.54
C TYR A 38 19.01 -21.49 25.49
N GLN A 39 18.52 -21.53 26.73
CA GLN A 39 18.69 -22.67 27.61
C GLN A 39 17.98 -23.87 26.95
N SER A 40 18.76 -24.76 26.36
CA SER A 40 18.27 -25.98 25.73
C SER A 40 17.71 -26.91 26.79
N THR A 41 16.41 -26.85 27.05
CA THR A 41 15.69 -27.97 27.66
C THR A 41 15.32 -28.92 26.53
N SER A 42 15.94 -30.10 26.54
CA SER A 42 15.73 -31.14 25.54
C SER A 42 14.25 -31.54 25.45
N PRO A 43 13.60 -31.53 24.28
CA PRO A 43 12.26 -32.07 24.15
C PRO A 43 12.31 -33.59 24.02
N THR A 44 11.48 -34.27 24.80
CA THR A 44 11.24 -35.72 24.70
C THR A 44 10.75 -36.12 23.30
N PRO A 45 10.99 -37.36 22.82
CA PRO A 45 10.93 -37.68 21.38
C PRO A 45 9.51 -37.84 20.79
N SER A 46 8.43 -37.66 21.55
CA SER A 46 7.09 -38.12 21.13
C SER A 46 6.14 -37.07 20.53
N GLU A 47 6.51 -35.79 20.42
CA GLU A 47 5.62 -34.76 19.82
C GLU A 47 6.13 -34.22 18.46
N ARG A 48 6.58 -35.12 17.58
CA ARG A 48 7.03 -34.76 16.21
C ARG A 48 5.92 -34.34 15.22
N ASN A 49 4.67 -34.17 15.63
CA ASN A 49 3.56 -33.98 14.69
C ASN A 49 2.66 -32.77 14.99
N LYS A 50 3.22 -31.57 14.80
CA LYS A 50 2.61 -30.36 14.22
C LYS A 50 3.57 -29.22 14.51
N SER A 51 4.34 -28.80 13.50
CA SER A 51 5.23 -27.64 13.57
C SER A 51 4.47 -26.41 14.08
N ARG A 52 4.51 -26.17 15.40
CA ARG A 52 3.94 -24.97 16.03
C ARG A 52 4.82 -23.80 15.63
N VAL A 53 4.49 -23.16 14.50
CA VAL A 53 5.13 -21.92 14.08
C VAL A 53 5.02 -20.93 15.22
N THR A 54 6.14 -20.54 15.83
CA THR A 54 6.12 -19.62 16.96
C THR A 54 5.63 -18.24 16.51
N PRO A 55 5.00 -17.45 17.39
CA PRO A 55 4.55 -16.08 17.07
C PRO A 55 5.69 -15.20 16.50
N VAL A 56 6.93 -15.42 16.93
CA VAL A 56 8.13 -14.74 16.42
C VAL A 56 8.39 -15.08 14.96
N ILE A 57 8.32 -16.36 14.57
CA ILE A 57 8.50 -16.79 13.17
C ILE A 57 7.38 -16.20 12.30
N LEU A 58 6.14 -16.20 12.78
CA LEU A 58 5.01 -15.61 12.05
C LEU A 58 5.20 -14.10 11.84
N ARG A 59 5.67 -13.37 12.86
CA ARG A 59 6.01 -11.95 12.75
C ARG A 59 7.11 -11.70 11.73
N LYS A 60 8.20 -12.48 11.75
CA LYS A 60 9.30 -12.40 10.77
C LYS A 60 8.79 -12.65 9.34
N ARG A 61 7.94 -13.68 9.14
CA ARG A 61 7.33 -13.98 7.84
C ARG A 61 6.47 -12.83 7.32
N ARG A 62 5.64 -12.22 8.18
CA ARG A 62 4.82 -11.06 7.83
C ARG A 62 5.68 -9.86 7.42
N LEU A 63 6.74 -9.55 8.18
CA LEU A 63 7.66 -8.46 7.85
C LEU A 63 8.34 -8.69 6.50
N ALA A 64 8.81 -9.91 6.23
CA ALA A 64 9.40 -10.27 4.95
C ALA A 64 8.39 -10.15 3.79
N ALA A 65 7.13 -10.56 4.01
CA ALA A 65 6.07 -10.40 3.01
C ALA A 65 5.79 -8.91 2.71
N ASN A 66 5.66 -8.08 3.73
CA ASN A 66 5.46 -6.64 3.56
C ASN A 66 6.63 -5.96 2.84
N ALA A 67 7.85 -6.38 3.11
CA ALA A 67 9.03 -5.87 2.40
C ALA A 67 9.01 -6.23 0.91
N ARG A 68 8.56 -7.43 0.55
CA ARG A 68 8.39 -7.84 -0.86
C ARG A 68 7.31 -7.02 -1.55
N GLU A 69 6.16 -6.80 -0.92
CA GLU A 69 5.08 -6.01 -1.52
C GLU A 69 5.49 -4.55 -1.74
N ARG A 70 6.25 -3.96 -0.80
CA ARG A 70 6.83 -2.63 -1.00
C ARG A 70 7.73 -2.57 -2.23
N ARG A 71 8.62 -3.56 -2.43
CA ARG A 71 9.47 -3.63 -3.63
C ARG A 71 8.64 -3.78 -4.90
N ARG A 72 7.61 -4.63 -4.88
CA ARG A 72 6.68 -4.78 -6.02
C ARG A 72 6.02 -3.44 -6.37
N MET A 73 5.53 -2.70 -5.38
CA MET A 73 4.93 -1.38 -5.60
C MET A 73 5.92 -0.31 -6.02
N GLN A 74 7.16 -0.34 -5.52
CA GLN A 74 8.23 0.55 -6.00
C GLN A 74 8.49 0.33 -7.50
N ASN A 75 8.60 -0.91 -7.95
CA ASN A 75 8.79 -1.23 -9.37
C ASN A 75 7.62 -0.73 -10.23
N LEU A 76 6.37 -0.89 -9.75
CA LEU A 76 5.19 -0.36 -10.43
C LEU A 76 5.25 1.17 -10.54
N ASN A 77 5.56 1.86 -9.45
CA ASN A 77 5.65 3.31 -9.46
C ASN A 77 6.77 3.82 -10.38
N GLN A 78 7.93 3.14 -10.42
CA GLN A 78 9.00 3.46 -11.37
C GLN A 78 8.55 3.31 -12.83
N ALA A 79 7.71 2.32 -13.14
CA ALA A 79 7.13 2.19 -14.48
C ALA A 79 6.18 3.35 -14.82
N PHE A 80 5.37 3.80 -13.86
CA PHE A 80 4.55 5.02 -14.01
C PHE A 80 5.41 6.27 -14.23
N ASP A 81 6.51 6.42 -13.50
CA ASP A 81 7.42 7.55 -13.66
C ASP A 81 8.06 7.56 -15.06
N ARG A 82 8.50 6.40 -15.55
CA ARG A 82 8.99 6.24 -16.92
C ARG A 82 7.91 6.55 -17.95
N LEU A 83 6.68 6.11 -17.74
CA LEU A 83 5.59 6.45 -18.67
C LEU A 83 5.41 7.96 -18.77
N ARG A 84 5.44 8.67 -17.64
CA ARG A 84 5.30 10.15 -17.60
C ARG A 84 6.39 10.87 -18.39
N THR A 85 7.59 10.32 -18.54
CA THR A 85 8.65 10.98 -19.33
C THR A 85 8.36 11.00 -20.83
N PHE A 86 7.47 10.12 -21.31
CA PHE A 86 7.04 10.09 -22.72
C PHE A 86 5.74 10.88 -22.98
N LEU A 87 5.09 11.37 -21.92
CA LEU A 87 3.86 12.13 -22.06
C LEU A 87 4.16 13.62 -22.29
N PRO A 88 3.35 14.31 -23.11
CA PRO A 88 3.49 15.74 -23.31
C PRO A 88 3.25 16.48 -21.97
N GLN A 89 4.25 17.25 -21.54
CA GLN A 89 4.19 18.00 -20.27
C GLN A 89 3.37 19.28 -20.45
N LEU A 90 2.29 19.44 -19.68
CA LEU A 90 1.39 20.60 -19.80
C LEU A 90 1.89 21.86 -19.07
N GLY A 91 3.20 22.11 -19.09
CA GLY A 91 3.83 23.30 -18.50
C GLY A 91 3.67 23.46 -16.99
N GLN A 92 3.21 22.43 -16.29
CA GLN A 92 3.02 22.43 -14.84
C GLN A 92 4.05 21.48 -14.22
N ASP A 93 4.85 21.97 -13.28
CA ASP A 93 5.80 21.20 -12.46
C ASP A 93 5.14 20.10 -11.60
N ARG A 94 3.83 19.89 -11.76
CA ARG A 94 3.04 18.89 -11.05
C ARG A 94 3.08 17.55 -11.78
N GLN A 95 3.34 16.48 -11.02
CA GLN A 95 3.19 15.11 -11.50
C GLN A 95 1.72 14.72 -11.67
N LEU A 96 1.41 14.05 -12.80
CA LEU A 96 0.10 13.46 -13.08
C LEU A 96 -0.20 12.31 -12.10
N SER A 97 -1.45 12.21 -11.64
CA SER A 97 -1.93 11.03 -10.91
C SER A 97 -1.89 9.77 -11.78
N LYS A 98 -2.07 8.59 -11.18
CA LYS A 98 -2.07 7.31 -11.93
C LYS A 98 -3.16 7.27 -13.00
N TYR A 99 -4.36 7.75 -12.67
CA TYR A 99 -5.47 7.82 -13.61
C TYR A 99 -5.19 8.80 -14.76
N GLU A 100 -4.77 10.03 -14.44
CA GLU A 100 -4.42 11.04 -15.44
C GLU A 100 -3.29 10.56 -16.36
N THR A 101 -2.29 9.87 -15.80
CA THR A 101 -1.16 9.29 -16.59
C THR A 101 -1.67 8.27 -17.61
N LEU A 102 -2.59 7.37 -17.22
CA LEU A 102 -3.15 6.37 -18.13
C LEU A 102 -4.05 6.99 -19.19
N GLN A 103 -4.91 7.93 -18.79
CA GLN A 103 -5.80 8.63 -19.71
C GLN A 103 -4.98 9.41 -20.76
N MET A 104 -3.97 10.16 -20.31
CA MET A 104 -3.10 10.93 -21.20
C MET A 104 -2.30 10.03 -22.14
N ALA A 105 -1.81 8.87 -21.67
CA ALA A 105 -1.13 7.90 -22.52
C ALA A 105 -2.04 7.40 -23.65
N GLN A 106 -3.30 7.06 -23.34
CA GLN A 106 -4.27 6.63 -24.36
C GLN A 106 -4.53 7.74 -25.38
N THR A 107 -4.84 8.95 -24.92
CA THR A 107 -5.07 10.10 -25.80
C THR A 107 -3.84 10.40 -26.67
N TYR A 108 -2.64 10.34 -26.10
CA TYR A 108 -1.42 10.64 -26.83
C TYR A 108 -1.10 9.60 -27.91
N ILE A 109 -1.28 8.31 -27.61
CA ILE A 109 -1.14 7.25 -28.62
C ILE A 109 -2.10 7.50 -29.79
N SER A 110 -3.39 7.77 -29.53
CA SER A 110 -4.37 8.06 -30.59
C SER A 110 -3.96 9.27 -31.44
N ALA A 111 -3.54 10.37 -30.79
CA ALA A 111 -3.11 11.57 -31.51
C ALA A 111 -1.88 11.33 -32.41
N LEU A 112 -0.95 10.46 -31.98
CA LEU A 112 0.20 10.07 -32.80
C LEU A 112 -0.23 9.22 -34.01
N TYR A 113 -1.22 8.33 -33.87
CA TYR A 113 -1.78 7.59 -35.01
C TYR A 113 -2.42 8.54 -36.03
N ASP A 114 -3.28 9.46 -35.58
CA ASP A 114 -3.95 10.42 -36.46
C ASP A 114 -2.94 11.29 -37.21
N LEU A 115 -1.86 11.72 -36.55
CA LEU A 115 -0.78 12.50 -37.17
C LEU A 115 -0.03 11.73 -38.26
N LEU A 116 0.15 10.42 -38.09
CA LEU A 116 0.80 9.57 -39.08
C LEU A 116 -0.09 9.37 -40.31
N ASP A 117 -1.39 9.15 -40.11
CA ASP A 117 -2.36 8.98 -41.20
C ASP A 117 -2.52 10.25 -42.04
N GLN A 118 -2.53 11.43 -41.38
CA GLN A 118 -2.59 12.73 -42.07
C GLN A 118 -1.36 13.01 -42.95
N ARG A 119 -0.18 12.49 -42.58
CA ARG A 119 1.05 12.66 -43.38
C ARG A 119 1.15 11.76 -44.60
N GLN A 120 0.26 10.78 -44.76
CA GLN A 120 0.27 9.83 -45.88
C GLN A 120 -0.72 10.19 -46.99
N GLN A 121 -1.43 11.31 -46.86
CA GLN A 121 -2.31 11.90 -47.89
C GLN A 121 -1.66 13.11 -48.53
#